data_AF-H2ZQY6-F1
#
_entry.id   AF-H2ZQY6-F1
#
_cell.length_a   1.000
_cell.length_b   1.000
_cell.length_c   1.000
_cell.angle_alpha   90.00
_cell.angle_beta   90.00
_cell.angle_gamma   90.00
#
_symmetry.space_group_name_H-M   'P 1'
#
loop_
_entity.id
_entity.type
_entity.pdbx_description
1 polymer ?
#
loop_
_entity_poly.entity_id
_entity_poly.type
_entity_poly.pdbx_seq_one_letter_code
_entity_poly.pdbx_strand_id
1 'polypeptide(L)'
;MYPPTLIDHSLFNESRRLDAVINAVIGSNADVMLLQEVQSDWLEVMRAALAHTYDLAIYREHEPVFKPTAAVLRINIKQGLGNAIIYKPNKLTLLDQREFLTTSSGNRAVFASFELARTNSPPLIFVNSQLEQGVLGAGTRLFQVNNIHEITRRIATDLEQRFFLQSSPEVIWGGDFNTLSDLPTYSRMRELGFSNVFDILKVPTPNSFYGTLVFPHPISYVFVSSQSAERKLMEISYSTINNEDERLPEEKERNRIQAISYYADKLLTMLNMTSDPELHSKVTDVLRVSLTFDHPLNTVLRKGSDHASQFVSFCFPE
;
A
#
# COMPACT_ATOMS: atom_id res chain seq x y z
N MET A 1 1.62 28.91 -16.13
CA MET A 1 1.59 28.30 -17.48
C MET A 1 3.01 27.87 -17.83
N TYR A 2 3.24 26.58 -18.07
CA TYR A 2 4.55 26.06 -18.47
C TYR A 2 4.70 26.08 -20.00
N PRO A 3 5.92 26.25 -20.55
CA PRO A 3 6.12 26.38 -21.98
C PRO A 3 5.80 25.07 -22.72
N PRO A 4 5.06 25.14 -23.84
CA PRO A 4 4.55 23.97 -24.59
C PRO A 4 5.61 23.11 -25.29
N THR A 5 6.91 23.45 -25.17
CA THR A 5 8.02 22.82 -25.91
C THR A 5 8.70 21.66 -25.17
N LEU A 6 8.26 21.31 -23.96
CA LEU A 6 8.91 20.29 -23.10
C LEU A 6 8.25 18.91 -23.15
N ILE A 7 7.21 18.72 -23.95
CA ILE A 7 6.52 17.43 -24.05
C ILE A 7 7.17 16.61 -25.17
N ASP A 8 7.85 15.52 -24.81
CA ASP A 8 8.43 14.60 -25.79
C ASP A 8 7.32 13.95 -26.64
N HIS A 9 7.24 14.35 -27.91
CA HIS A 9 6.25 13.83 -28.86
C HIS A 9 6.40 12.32 -29.13
N SER A 10 7.58 11.74 -28.89
CA SER A 10 7.81 10.31 -29.05
C SER A 10 7.12 9.46 -27.97
N LEU A 11 6.79 10.05 -26.83
CA LEU A 11 5.98 9.45 -25.76
C LEU A 11 4.49 9.37 -26.10
N PHE A 12 4.03 10.00 -27.19
CA PHE A 12 2.64 9.86 -27.66
C PHE A 12 2.46 8.74 -28.71
N ASN A 13 3.51 7.99 -29.03
CA ASN A 13 3.38 6.79 -29.85
C ASN A 13 2.78 5.66 -29.00
N GLU A 14 1.51 5.33 -29.24
CA GLU A 14 0.74 4.35 -28.48
C GLU A 14 1.42 2.97 -28.39
N SER A 15 1.99 2.47 -29.49
CA SER A 15 2.68 1.17 -29.49
C SER A 15 3.93 1.19 -28.61
N ARG A 16 4.74 2.26 -28.68
CA ARG A 16 5.92 2.39 -27.81
C ARG A 16 5.55 2.50 -26.32
N ARG A 17 4.44 3.17 -26.01
CA ARG A 17 3.93 3.25 -24.63
C ARG A 17 3.49 1.89 -24.12
N LEU A 18 2.75 1.14 -24.95
CA LEU A 18 2.29 -0.20 -24.61
C LEU A 18 3.47 -1.14 -24.34
N ASP A 19 4.50 -1.12 -25.21
CA ASP A 19 5.73 -1.88 -25.01
C ASP A 19 6.45 -1.48 -23.72
N ALA A 20 6.54 -0.18 -23.42
CA ALA A 20 7.14 0.30 -22.18
C ALA A 20 6.36 -0.14 -20.93
N VAL A 21 5.02 -0.13 -20.99
CA VAL A 21 4.15 -0.63 -19.90
C VAL A 21 4.35 -2.13 -19.70
N ILE A 22 4.35 -2.93 -20.77
CA ILE A 22 4.61 -4.38 -20.70
C ILE A 22 5.99 -4.64 -20.08
N ASN A 23 7.02 -3.92 -20.50
CA ASN A 23 8.36 -4.05 -19.95
C ASN A 23 8.44 -3.61 -18.48
N ALA A 24 7.72 -2.56 -18.08
CA ALA A 24 7.65 -2.14 -16.68
C ALA A 24 6.96 -3.19 -15.80
N VAL A 25 5.88 -3.80 -16.30
CA VAL A 25 5.19 -4.92 -15.66
C VAL A 25 6.16 -6.09 -15.46
N ILE A 26 6.81 -6.55 -16.53
CA ILE A 26 7.80 -7.64 -16.46
C ILE A 26 8.95 -7.30 -15.49
N GLY A 27 9.51 -6.10 -15.61
CA GLY A 27 10.64 -5.65 -14.80
C GLY A 27 10.32 -5.49 -13.32
N SER A 28 9.09 -5.09 -12.98
CA SER A 28 8.65 -5.00 -11.58
C SER A 28 8.57 -6.36 -10.91
N ASN A 29 8.27 -7.42 -11.68
CA ASN A 29 8.14 -8.80 -11.22
C ASN A 29 7.23 -8.95 -9.98
N ALA A 30 6.26 -8.04 -9.78
CA ALA A 30 5.34 -8.09 -8.66
C ALA A 30 4.44 -9.34 -8.73
N ASP A 31 3.91 -9.81 -7.60
CA ASP A 31 3.05 -11.00 -7.59
C ASP A 31 1.58 -10.67 -7.91
N VAL A 32 1.17 -9.44 -7.58
CA VAL A 32 -0.10 -8.82 -7.98
C VAL A 32 0.20 -7.41 -8.46
N MET A 33 -0.47 -6.96 -9.51
CA MET A 33 -0.41 -5.58 -9.99
C MET A 33 -1.80 -4.99 -10.11
N LEU A 34 -1.91 -3.74 -9.67
CA LEU A 34 -3.12 -2.94 -9.68
C LEU A 34 -2.92 -1.83 -10.71
N LEU A 35 -3.64 -1.91 -11.83
CA LEU A 35 -3.48 -1.02 -12.97
C LEU A 35 -4.71 -0.13 -13.10
N GLN A 36 -4.51 1.18 -13.28
CA GLN A 36 -5.57 2.16 -13.57
C GLN A 36 -5.41 2.68 -15.01
N GLU A 37 -6.46 3.30 -15.54
CA GLU A 37 -6.51 3.82 -16.92
C GLU A 37 -6.15 2.79 -18.01
N VAL A 38 -6.52 1.53 -17.80
CA VAL A 38 -6.26 0.46 -18.76
C VAL A 38 -7.27 0.52 -19.90
N GLN A 39 -6.77 0.70 -21.12
CA GLN A 39 -7.57 0.58 -22.35
C GLN A 39 -7.84 -0.89 -22.67
N SER A 40 -9.06 -1.22 -23.11
CA SER A 40 -9.46 -2.60 -23.37
C SER A 40 -8.65 -3.26 -24.50
N ASP A 41 -8.32 -2.53 -25.57
CA ASP A 41 -7.45 -3.03 -26.64
C ASP A 41 -6.00 -3.25 -26.19
N TRP A 42 -5.49 -2.38 -25.31
CA TRP A 42 -4.16 -2.58 -24.70
C TRP A 42 -4.15 -3.78 -23.77
N LEU A 43 -5.22 -4.01 -23.02
CA LEU A 43 -5.33 -5.15 -22.12
C LEU A 43 -5.21 -6.48 -22.86
N GLU A 44 -5.84 -6.63 -24.03
CA GLU A 44 -5.73 -7.85 -24.84
C GLU A 44 -4.29 -8.14 -25.25
N VAL A 45 -3.57 -7.11 -25.71
CA VAL A 45 -2.15 -7.22 -26.09
C VAL A 45 -1.27 -7.53 -24.88
N MET A 46 -1.51 -6.86 -23.75
CA MET A 46 -0.80 -7.11 -22.48
C MET A 46 -1.03 -8.55 -22.00
N ARG A 47 -2.27 -9.05 -22.04
CA ARG A 47 -2.59 -10.43 -21.64
C ARG A 47 -1.84 -11.45 -22.50
N ALA A 48 -1.80 -11.25 -23.81
CA ALA A 48 -1.06 -12.13 -24.71
C ALA A 48 0.45 -12.11 -24.40
N ALA A 49 1.03 -10.92 -24.18
CA ALA A 49 2.46 -10.78 -23.85
C ALA A 49 2.84 -11.36 -22.48
N LEU A 50 1.90 -11.35 -21.51
CA LEU A 50 2.15 -11.73 -20.12
C LEU A 50 1.63 -13.13 -19.76
N ALA A 51 0.97 -13.83 -20.68
CA ALA A 51 0.25 -15.10 -20.44
C ALA A 51 1.08 -16.22 -19.76
N HIS A 52 2.41 -16.20 -19.92
CA HIS A 52 3.29 -17.20 -19.30
C HIS A 52 3.60 -16.92 -17.82
N THR A 53 3.33 -15.71 -17.33
CA THR A 53 3.72 -15.27 -15.99
C THR A 53 2.52 -14.76 -15.20
N TYR A 54 1.61 -14.05 -15.85
CA TYR A 54 0.47 -13.39 -15.22
C TYR A 54 -0.85 -13.85 -15.85
N ASP A 55 -1.87 -13.90 -15.02
CA ASP A 55 -3.27 -14.03 -15.44
C ASP A 55 -4.06 -12.78 -15.02
N LEU A 56 -5.19 -12.56 -15.69
CA LEU A 56 -6.11 -11.46 -15.39
C LEU A 56 -7.11 -11.92 -14.33
N ALA A 57 -7.08 -11.32 -13.15
CA ALA A 57 -8.12 -11.54 -12.15
C ALA A 57 -9.41 -10.80 -12.54
N ILE A 58 -9.33 -9.49 -12.76
CA ILE A 58 -10.50 -8.69 -13.10
C ILE A 58 -10.10 -7.45 -13.91
N TYR A 59 -10.96 -7.07 -14.85
CA TYR A 59 -10.90 -5.79 -15.56
C TYR A 59 -12.30 -5.21 -15.69
N ARG A 60 -12.45 -3.92 -15.36
CA ARG A 60 -13.71 -3.17 -15.54
C ARG A 60 -13.45 -1.74 -15.95
N GLU A 61 -14.08 -1.35 -17.05
CA GLU A 61 -14.11 0.02 -17.55
C GLU A 61 -14.92 0.93 -16.61
N HIS A 62 -14.44 2.15 -16.42
CA HIS A 62 -15.22 3.23 -15.85
C HIS A 62 -16.45 3.50 -16.70
N GLU A 63 -17.59 3.84 -16.08
CA GLU A 63 -18.74 4.24 -16.87
C GLU A 63 -18.45 5.55 -17.61
N PRO A 64 -18.80 5.66 -18.89
CA PRO A 64 -18.59 6.89 -19.63
C PRO A 64 -19.50 7.98 -19.06
N VAL A 65 -18.92 8.93 -18.32
CA VAL A 65 -19.68 10.06 -17.74
C VAL A 65 -20.18 11.02 -18.81
N PHE A 66 -19.58 11.03 -20.01
CA PHE A 66 -19.97 11.90 -21.10
C PHE A 66 -19.85 11.24 -22.48
N LYS A 67 -20.95 11.21 -23.23
CA LYS A 67 -20.91 11.19 -24.71
C LYS A 67 -20.46 12.59 -25.13
N PRO A 68 -19.31 12.79 -25.78
CA PRO A 68 -18.88 14.13 -26.16
C PRO A 68 -19.81 14.70 -27.23
N THR A 69 -20.73 15.58 -26.84
CA THR A 69 -21.35 16.55 -27.76
C THR A 69 -20.45 17.78 -27.88
N ALA A 70 -19.29 17.64 -28.51
CA ALA A 70 -18.55 18.75 -29.15
C ALA A 70 -17.24 18.22 -29.75
N ALA A 71 -17.02 18.50 -31.02
CA ALA A 71 -16.01 17.92 -31.88
C ALA A 71 -14.56 18.47 -31.72
N VAL A 72 -14.08 18.83 -30.52
CA VAL A 72 -12.81 19.60 -30.41
C VAL A 72 -11.68 18.97 -29.59
N LEU A 73 -11.88 17.86 -28.86
CA LEU A 73 -10.76 17.12 -28.23
C LEU A 73 -10.90 15.62 -28.45
N ARG A 74 -10.78 15.17 -29.71
CA ARG A 74 -10.44 13.79 -30.02
C ARG A 74 -8.94 13.58 -29.76
N ILE A 75 -8.53 13.62 -28.48
CA ILE A 75 -7.40 12.77 -28.09
C ILE A 75 -7.90 11.35 -28.31
N ASN A 76 -7.09 10.53 -28.97
CA ASN A 76 -7.42 9.20 -29.46
C ASN A 76 -7.62 8.18 -28.32
N ILE A 77 -8.32 8.54 -27.25
CA ILE A 77 -8.80 7.61 -26.23
C ILE A 77 -9.90 6.80 -26.91
N LYS A 78 -9.49 5.69 -27.54
CA LYS A 78 -10.42 4.62 -27.89
C LYS A 78 -11.14 4.26 -26.59
N GLN A 79 -12.46 4.27 -26.64
CA GLN A 79 -13.35 4.29 -25.49
C GLN A 79 -13.03 3.16 -24.50
N GLY A 80 -13.10 3.46 -23.19
CA GLY A 80 -13.01 2.47 -22.11
C GLY A 80 -11.68 2.48 -21.35
N LEU A 81 -11.50 3.44 -20.44
CA LEU A 81 -10.43 3.38 -19.43
C LEU A 81 -10.96 2.65 -18.20
N GLY A 82 -10.20 1.70 -17.67
CA GLY A 82 -10.66 0.88 -16.56
C GLY A 82 -9.57 0.50 -15.57
N ASN A 83 -10.02 -0.17 -14.51
CA ASN A 83 -9.15 -0.76 -13.50
C ASN A 83 -8.97 -2.24 -13.77
N ALA A 84 -7.72 -2.71 -13.71
CA ALA A 84 -7.37 -4.12 -13.84
C ALA A 84 -6.56 -4.61 -12.63
N ILE A 85 -6.74 -5.89 -12.30
CA ILE A 85 -5.87 -6.62 -11.38
C ILE A 85 -5.32 -7.83 -12.14
N ILE A 86 -3.99 -7.91 -12.24
CA ILE A 86 -3.29 -9.08 -12.79
C ILE A 86 -2.44 -9.72 -11.69
N TYR A 87 -2.23 -11.03 -11.76
CA TYR A 87 -1.58 -11.79 -10.69
C TYR A 87 -0.80 -12.98 -11.24
N LYS A 88 0.14 -13.52 -10.46
CA LYS A 88 0.88 -14.74 -10.82
C LYS A 88 0.14 -16.01 -10.36
N PRO A 89 -0.41 -16.82 -11.28
CA PRO A 89 -1.21 -18.00 -10.91
C PRO A 89 -0.40 -19.13 -10.27
N ASN A 90 0.94 -19.12 -10.40
CA ASN A 90 1.80 -20.09 -9.72
C ASN A 90 2.05 -19.78 -8.24
N LYS A 91 1.67 -18.58 -7.76
CA LYS A 91 1.82 -18.13 -6.37
C LYS A 91 0.49 -17.95 -5.66
N LEU A 92 -0.56 -17.60 -6.40
CA LEU A 92 -1.85 -17.17 -5.86
C LEU A 92 -2.98 -17.90 -6.58
N THR A 93 -3.98 -18.34 -5.81
CA THR A 93 -5.22 -18.90 -6.33
C THR A 93 -6.34 -17.87 -6.17
N LEU A 94 -6.99 -17.48 -7.26
CA LEU A 94 -8.12 -16.54 -7.22
C LEU A 94 -9.35 -17.21 -6.57
N LEU A 95 -9.91 -16.58 -5.54
CA LEU A 95 -11.07 -17.06 -4.78
C LEU A 95 -12.36 -16.33 -5.11
N ASP A 96 -12.28 -15.01 -5.26
CA ASP A 96 -13.44 -14.15 -5.51
C ASP A 96 -13.02 -12.89 -6.29
N GLN A 97 -13.95 -12.33 -7.05
CA GLN A 97 -13.76 -11.10 -7.80
C GLN A 97 -15.03 -10.26 -7.77
N ARG A 98 -14.91 -8.96 -7.52
CA ARG A 98 -16.05 -8.04 -7.48
C ARG A 98 -15.72 -6.69 -8.09
N GLU A 99 -16.76 -5.96 -8.42
CA GLU A 99 -16.65 -4.57 -8.85
C GLU A 99 -17.67 -3.72 -8.11
N PHE A 100 -17.37 -2.43 -7.99
CA PHE A 100 -18.25 -1.46 -7.36
C PHE A 100 -18.19 -0.14 -8.12
N LEU A 101 -19.35 0.34 -8.56
CA LEU A 101 -19.50 1.69 -9.09
C LEU A 101 -19.57 2.67 -7.92
N THR A 102 -18.53 3.48 -7.78
CA THR A 102 -18.31 4.28 -6.57
C THR A 102 -19.20 5.52 -6.51
N THR A 103 -19.54 6.09 -7.66
CA THR A 103 -20.28 7.34 -7.85
C THR A 103 -20.97 7.39 -9.21
N SER A 104 -21.86 8.37 -9.39
CA SER A 104 -22.44 8.71 -10.70
C SER A 104 -21.43 9.29 -11.70
N SER A 105 -20.22 9.64 -11.25
CA SER A 105 -19.09 10.02 -12.11
C SER A 105 -18.36 8.81 -12.71
N GLY A 106 -18.97 7.62 -12.73
CA GLY A 106 -18.49 6.47 -13.49
C GLY A 106 -17.24 5.78 -12.94
N ASN A 107 -16.61 6.32 -11.89
CA ASN A 107 -15.44 5.73 -11.25
C ASN A 107 -15.78 4.37 -10.62
N ARG A 108 -14.91 3.38 -10.83
CA ARG A 108 -15.09 2.01 -10.34
C ARG A 108 -13.95 1.59 -9.43
N ALA A 109 -14.26 0.80 -8.42
CA ALA A 109 -13.30 -0.02 -7.71
C ALA A 109 -13.46 -1.47 -8.14
N VAL A 110 -12.36 -2.20 -8.28
CA VAL A 110 -12.35 -3.65 -8.53
C VAL A 110 -11.64 -4.35 -7.39
N PHE A 111 -12.11 -5.56 -7.08
CA PHE A 111 -11.68 -6.35 -5.95
C PHE A 111 -11.30 -7.73 -6.45
N ALA A 112 -10.18 -8.27 -5.96
CA ALA A 112 -9.78 -9.64 -6.19
C ALA A 112 -9.26 -10.25 -4.89
N SER A 113 -9.77 -11.42 -4.53
CA SER A 113 -9.40 -12.13 -3.31
C SER A 113 -8.61 -13.37 -3.67
N PHE A 114 -7.49 -13.60 -3.00
CA PHE A 114 -6.58 -14.69 -3.30
C PHE A 114 -6.22 -15.51 -2.07
N GLU A 115 -5.99 -16.80 -2.29
CA GLU A 115 -5.27 -17.68 -1.38
C GLU A 115 -3.81 -17.79 -1.82
N LEU A 116 -2.87 -17.84 -0.87
CA LEU A 116 -1.47 -18.12 -1.16
C LEU A 116 -1.30 -19.63 -1.38
N ALA A 117 -0.76 -20.03 -2.54
CA ALA A 117 -0.73 -21.42 -2.98
C ALA A 117 0.05 -22.41 -2.08
N ARG A 118 0.72 -21.94 -1.01
CA ARG A 118 1.62 -22.76 -0.17
C ARG A 118 1.59 -22.42 1.32
N THR A 119 0.65 -21.62 1.81
CA THR A 119 0.59 -21.24 3.22
C THR A 119 -0.83 -21.30 3.76
N ASN A 120 -0.99 -21.77 5.00
CA ASN A 120 -2.23 -21.64 5.78
C ASN A 120 -2.40 -20.19 6.29
N SER A 121 -2.32 -19.24 5.36
CA SER A 121 -2.52 -17.83 5.65
C SER A 121 -3.97 -17.46 5.35
N PRO A 122 -4.56 -16.49 6.07
CA PRO A 122 -5.85 -15.96 5.67
C PRO A 122 -5.76 -15.42 4.22
N PRO A 123 -6.87 -15.47 3.46
CA PRO A 123 -6.93 -14.87 2.14
C PRO A 123 -6.53 -13.40 2.15
N LEU A 124 -6.02 -12.94 1.01
CA LEU A 124 -5.66 -11.55 0.76
C LEU A 124 -6.71 -10.92 -0.15
N ILE A 125 -7.23 -9.75 0.22
CA ILE A 125 -8.13 -8.95 -0.60
C ILE A 125 -7.33 -7.80 -1.19
N PHE A 126 -7.24 -7.75 -2.52
CA PHE A 126 -6.69 -6.63 -3.25
C PHE A 126 -7.82 -5.73 -3.74
N VAL A 127 -7.71 -4.45 -3.41
CA VAL A 127 -8.62 -3.39 -3.86
C VAL A 127 -7.84 -2.49 -4.83
N ASN A 128 -8.38 -2.29 -6.02
CA ASN A 128 -7.87 -1.35 -7.00
C ASN A 128 -8.93 -0.28 -7.30
N SER A 129 -8.60 1.00 -7.10
CA SER A 129 -9.50 2.11 -7.37
C SER A 129 -8.80 3.29 -8.04
N GLN A 130 -9.54 4.02 -8.88
CA GLN A 130 -9.20 5.36 -9.34
C GLN A 130 -10.29 6.31 -8.82
N LEU A 131 -9.92 7.25 -7.96
CA LEU A 131 -10.86 8.16 -7.32
C LEU A 131 -11.08 9.44 -8.14
N GLU A 132 -12.11 10.21 -7.78
CA GLU A 132 -12.50 11.44 -8.48
C GLU A 132 -11.32 12.42 -8.63
N GLN A 133 -11.09 12.86 -9.87
CA GLN A 133 -10.04 13.81 -10.21
C GLN A 133 -10.42 15.27 -9.90
N GLY A 134 -9.41 16.14 -9.85
CA GLY A 134 -9.60 17.59 -9.73
C GLY A 134 -9.84 18.10 -8.30
N VAL A 135 -9.60 19.40 -8.11
CA VAL A 135 -9.59 20.03 -6.77
C VAL A 135 -10.97 20.00 -6.11
N LEU A 136 -12.04 20.20 -6.89
CA LEU A 136 -13.42 20.21 -6.40
C LEU A 136 -13.96 18.81 -6.03
N GLY A 137 -13.23 17.75 -6.41
CA GLY A 137 -13.62 16.36 -6.12
C GLY A 137 -13.38 15.89 -4.68
N ALA A 138 -12.88 16.73 -3.77
CA ALA A 138 -12.47 16.30 -2.43
C ALA A 138 -13.59 15.61 -1.62
N GLY A 139 -14.81 16.18 -1.64
CA GLY A 139 -15.97 15.58 -0.98
C GLY A 139 -16.39 14.25 -1.62
N THR A 140 -16.34 14.18 -2.95
CA THR A 140 -16.60 12.95 -3.72
C THR A 140 -15.61 11.85 -3.38
N ARG A 141 -14.31 12.17 -3.32
CA ARG A 141 -13.27 11.20 -2.93
C ARG A 141 -13.48 10.66 -1.53
N LEU A 142 -13.85 11.50 -0.56
CA LEU A 142 -14.16 11.05 0.81
C LEU A 142 -15.35 10.08 0.82
N PHE A 143 -16.41 10.39 0.08
CA PHE A 143 -17.56 9.50 -0.06
C PHE A 143 -17.17 8.16 -0.71
N GLN A 144 -16.39 8.21 -1.78
CA GLN A 144 -15.87 7.01 -2.47
C GLN A 144 -15.05 6.13 -1.52
N VAL A 145 -14.11 6.72 -0.77
CA VAL A 145 -13.27 5.98 0.19
C VAL A 145 -14.13 5.25 1.23
N ASN A 146 -15.11 5.93 1.82
CA ASN A 146 -15.98 5.32 2.81
C ASN A 146 -16.81 4.16 2.24
N ASN A 147 -17.36 4.31 1.04
CA ASN A 147 -18.15 3.24 0.40
C ASN A 147 -17.28 2.05 0.02
N ILE A 148 -16.12 2.29 -0.60
CA ILE A 148 -15.19 1.22 -0.97
C ILE A 148 -14.75 0.45 0.28
N HIS A 149 -14.46 1.16 1.38
CA HIS A 149 -14.15 0.53 2.66
C HIS A 149 -15.31 -0.34 3.18
N GLU A 150 -16.55 0.16 3.14
CA GLU A 150 -17.71 -0.63 3.55
C GLU A 150 -17.89 -1.89 2.71
N ILE A 151 -17.76 -1.78 1.38
CA ILE A 151 -17.81 -2.94 0.47
C ILE A 151 -16.67 -3.91 0.78
N THR A 152 -15.47 -3.42 1.03
CA THR A 152 -14.31 -4.26 1.39
C THR A 152 -14.59 -5.07 2.65
N ARG A 153 -15.18 -4.45 3.70
CA ARG A 153 -15.58 -5.18 4.92
C ARG A 153 -16.63 -6.25 4.63
N ARG A 154 -17.62 -5.96 3.78
CA ARG A 154 -18.66 -6.94 3.39
C ARG A 154 -18.04 -8.13 2.64
N ILE A 155 -17.05 -7.89 1.78
CA ILE A 155 -16.30 -8.95 1.09
C ILE A 155 -15.53 -9.80 2.12
N ALA A 156 -14.81 -9.16 3.05
CA ALA A 156 -14.08 -9.86 4.10
C ALA A 156 -14.99 -10.77 4.94
N THR A 157 -16.14 -10.26 5.40
CA THR A 157 -17.13 -11.04 6.14
C THR A 157 -17.71 -12.20 5.32
N ASP A 158 -17.98 -11.99 4.03
CA ASP A 158 -18.45 -13.08 3.15
C ASP A 158 -17.40 -14.19 3.01
N LEU A 159 -16.12 -13.83 2.85
CA LEU A 159 -15.04 -14.80 2.79
C LEU A 159 -14.86 -15.56 4.12
N GLU A 160 -14.91 -14.86 5.25
CA GLU A 160 -14.86 -15.47 6.58
C GLU A 160 -15.94 -16.53 6.76
N GLN A 161 -17.17 -16.22 6.35
CA GLN A 161 -18.31 -17.13 6.46
C GLN A 161 -18.20 -18.31 5.50
N ARG A 162 -17.80 -18.06 4.24
CA ARG A 162 -17.71 -19.10 3.20
C ARG A 162 -16.59 -20.10 3.45
N PHE A 163 -15.46 -19.63 3.99
CA PHE A 163 -14.26 -20.45 4.19
C PHE A 163 -14.00 -20.80 5.66
N PHE A 164 -14.91 -20.43 6.57
CA PHE A 164 -14.79 -20.67 8.02
C PHE A 164 -13.43 -20.21 8.58
N LEU A 165 -13.02 -19.01 8.19
CA LEU A 165 -11.69 -18.49 8.52
C LEU A 165 -11.56 -18.20 10.01
N GLN A 166 -10.42 -18.58 10.59
CA GLN A 166 -10.09 -18.27 11.99
C GLN A 166 -9.62 -16.82 12.17
N SER A 167 -9.18 -16.17 11.09
CA SER A 167 -8.73 -14.79 11.06
C SER A 167 -9.29 -14.07 9.84
N SER A 168 -9.51 -12.77 10.00
CA SER A 168 -10.04 -11.92 8.92
C SER A 168 -9.05 -11.85 7.75
N PRO A 169 -9.54 -11.85 6.49
CA PRO A 169 -8.70 -11.60 5.32
C PRO A 169 -7.91 -10.30 5.45
N GLU A 170 -6.64 -10.31 5.04
CA GLU A 170 -5.86 -9.08 5.00
C GLU A 170 -6.23 -8.24 3.77
N VAL A 171 -6.23 -6.92 3.92
CA VAL A 171 -6.60 -5.99 2.84
C VAL A 171 -5.39 -5.19 2.38
N ILE A 172 -5.17 -5.21 1.07
CA ILE A 172 -4.19 -4.38 0.37
C ILE A 172 -4.97 -3.51 -0.62
N TRP A 173 -4.95 -2.19 -0.42
CA TRP A 173 -5.68 -1.25 -1.26
C TRP A 173 -4.70 -0.32 -1.97
N GLY A 174 -4.52 -0.52 -3.26
CA GLY A 174 -3.74 0.38 -4.10
C GLY A 174 -4.59 1.11 -5.13
N GLY A 175 -4.07 2.22 -5.64
CA GLY A 175 -4.83 3.00 -6.62
C GLY A 175 -4.26 4.38 -6.87
N ASP A 176 -4.87 5.06 -7.83
CA ASP A 176 -4.77 6.50 -7.97
C ASP A 176 -5.89 7.16 -7.15
N PHE A 177 -5.50 7.76 -6.02
CA PHE A 177 -6.44 8.40 -5.12
C PHE A 177 -6.74 9.84 -5.51
N ASN A 178 -6.06 10.40 -6.52
CA ASN A 178 -6.20 11.80 -6.93
C ASN A 178 -6.17 12.78 -5.74
N THR A 179 -5.35 12.47 -4.74
CA THR A 179 -5.29 13.21 -3.48
C THR A 179 -3.87 13.30 -2.96
N LEU A 180 -3.54 14.44 -2.37
CA LEU A 180 -2.26 14.66 -1.72
C LEU A 180 -2.31 14.16 -0.28
N SER A 181 -1.14 13.89 0.31
CA SER A 181 -1.01 13.35 1.65
C SER A 181 -1.51 14.30 2.76
N ASP A 182 -1.61 15.60 2.48
CA ASP A 182 -2.11 16.64 3.39
C ASP A 182 -3.63 16.88 3.25
N LEU A 183 -4.30 16.19 2.32
CA LEU A 183 -5.74 16.35 2.09
C LEU A 183 -6.58 15.37 2.93
N PRO A 184 -7.86 15.72 3.23
CA PRO A 184 -8.73 14.91 4.08
C PRO A 184 -8.95 13.48 3.59
N THR A 185 -8.91 13.22 2.28
CA THR A 185 -9.06 11.86 1.74
C THR A 185 -7.92 10.95 2.21
N TYR A 186 -6.69 11.47 2.30
CA TYR A 186 -5.55 10.71 2.80
C TYR A 186 -5.66 10.44 4.29
N SER A 187 -5.98 11.48 5.09
CA SER A 187 -6.16 11.31 6.55
C SER A 187 -7.29 10.32 6.85
N ARG A 188 -8.34 10.29 6.02
CA ARG A 188 -9.45 9.37 6.17
C ARG A 188 -9.02 7.90 6.05
N MET A 189 -8.09 7.57 5.17
CA MET A 189 -7.55 6.20 5.08
C MET A 189 -6.94 5.74 6.41
N ARG A 190 -6.20 6.64 7.08
CA ARG A 190 -5.61 6.38 8.40
C ARG A 190 -6.68 6.16 9.47
N GLU A 191 -7.72 6.98 9.48
CA GLU A 191 -8.86 6.83 10.40
C GLU A 191 -9.60 5.50 10.20
N LEU A 192 -9.61 4.97 8.97
CA LEU A 192 -10.19 3.67 8.64
C LEU A 192 -9.25 2.49 8.97
N GLY A 193 -8.12 2.74 9.63
CA GLY A 193 -7.18 1.70 10.05
C GLY A 193 -6.20 1.26 8.96
N PHE A 194 -5.95 2.09 7.95
CA PHE A 194 -4.96 1.81 6.91
C PHE A 194 -3.70 2.67 7.05
N SER A 195 -2.56 2.11 6.66
CA SER A 195 -1.28 2.79 6.62
C SER A 195 -0.67 2.69 5.23
N ASN A 196 -0.15 3.80 4.72
CA ASN A 196 0.54 3.85 3.44
C ASN A 196 1.90 3.14 3.55
N VAL A 197 2.18 2.20 2.65
CA VAL A 197 3.42 1.41 2.65
C VAL A 197 4.66 2.28 2.53
N PHE A 198 4.60 3.37 1.75
CA PHE A 198 5.74 4.27 1.57
C PHE A 198 6.08 5.03 2.87
N ASP A 199 5.06 5.50 3.61
CA ASP A 199 5.23 6.14 4.92
C ASP A 199 5.84 5.18 5.94
N ILE A 200 5.34 3.93 5.96
CA ILE A 200 5.84 2.87 6.84
C ILE A 200 7.33 2.60 6.60
N LEU A 201 7.72 2.49 5.33
CA LEU A 201 9.09 2.20 4.92
C LEU A 201 10.00 3.44 4.95
N LYS A 202 9.46 4.63 5.24
CA LYS A 202 10.15 5.92 5.18
C LYS A 202 10.84 6.16 3.83
N VAL A 203 10.22 5.71 2.75
CA VAL A 203 10.69 5.96 1.38
C VAL A 203 9.78 6.99 0.70
N PRO A 204 10.30 7.79 -0.25
CA PRO A 204 9.46 8.73 -0.97
C PRO A 204 8.33 8.00 -1.71
N THR A 205 7.09 8.48 -1.55
CA THR A 205 6.00 8.04 -2.42
C THR A 205 6.34 8.44 -3.87
N PRO A 206 6.22 7.52 -4.84
CA PRO A 206 6.57 7.82 -6.23
C PRO A 206 5.80 9.02 -6.76
N ASN A 207 6.51 9.92 -7.43
CA ASN A 207 5.90 11.04 -8.13
C ASN A 207 5.03 10.56 -9.30
N SER A 208 4.04 11.38 -9.65
CA SER A 208 3.23 11.16 -10.84
C SER A 208 3.94 11.73 -12.07
N PHE A 209 3.95 10.99 -13.17
CA PHE A 209 4.57 11.41 -14.42
C PHE A 209 3.51 11.61 -15.50
N TYR A 210 3.53 12.75 -16.17
CA TYR A 210 2.79 12.97 -17.42
C TYR A 210 3.80 13.21 -18.55
N GLY A 211 4.18 12.13 -19.22
CA GLY A 211 5.27 12.16 -20.19
C GLY A 211 6.60 12.48 -19.50
N THR A 212 7.24 13.59 -19.88
CA THR A 212 8.47 14.12 -19.29
C THR A 212 8.23 15.03 -18.08
N LEU A 213 6.96 15.38 -17.79
CA LEU A 213 6.61 16.28 -16.69
C LEU A 213 6.48 15.48 -15.40
N VAL A 214 7.37 15.76 -14.44
CA VAL A 214 7.30 15.24 -13.08
C VAL A 214 6.38 16.14 -12.27
N PHE A 215 5.27 15.58 -11.79
CA PHE A 215 4.45 16.24 -10.79
C PHE A 215 5.00 15.86 -9.41
N PRO A 216 5.50 16.82 -8.62
CA PRO A 216 6.20 16.55 -7.36
C PRO A 216 5.26 16.12 -6.22
N HIS A 217 4.04 15.73 -6.57
CA HIS A 217 2.92 15.56 -5.68
C HIS A 217 2.33 14.17 -5.92
N PRO A 218 2.72 13.18 -5.10
CA PRO A 218 2.22 11.82 -5.24
C PRO A 218 0.71 11.79 -5.01
N ILE A 219 0.00 11.04 -5.85
CA ILE A 219 -1.45 10.80 -5.73
C ILE A 219 -1.79 9.30 -5.77
N SER A 220 -0.81 8.46 -6.07
CA SER A 220 -0.94 7.01 -6.07
C SER A 220 -0.35 6.43 -4.79
N TYR A 221 -1.10 5.55 -4.13
CA TYR A 221 -0.72 4.98 -2.85
C TYR A 221 -0.99 3.48 -2.83
N VAL A 222 -0.31 2.80 -1.90
CA VAL A 222 -0.62 1.42 -1.53
C VAL A 222 -0.83 1.40 -0.02
N PHE A 223 -2.06 1.14 0.38
CA PHE A 223 -2.48 1.05 1.76
C PHE A 223 -2.59 -0.40 2.20
N VAL A 224 -2.16 -0.68 3.42
CA VAL A 224 -2.33 -1.97 4.10
C VAL A 224 -2.98 -1.74 5.46
N SER A 225 -3.57 -2.77 6.06
CA SER A 225 -4.06 -2.67 7.45
C SER A 225 -2.93 -2.21 8.38
N SER A 226 -3.18 -1.19 9.19
CA SER A 226 -2.20 -0.64 10.16
C SER A 226 -1.72 -1.72 11.12
N GLN A 227 -2.60 -2.65 11.53
CA GLN A 227 -2.22 -3.75 12.41
C GLN A 227 -1.22 -4.71 11.73
N SER A 228 -1.46 -5.06 10.45
CA SER A 228 -0.55 -5.91 9.67
C SER A 228 0.80 -5.19 9.45
N ALA A 229 0.77 -3.88 9.19
CA ALA A 229 1.97 -3.06 9.05
C ALA A 229 2.79 -2.99 10.35
N GLU A 230 2.14 -2.68 11.47
CA GLU A 230 2.77 -2.65 12.79
C GLU A 230 3.40 -4.00 13.13
N ARG A 231 2.67 -5.10 12.89
CA ARG A 231 3.20 -6.44 13.08
C ARG A 231 4.44 -6.69 12.22
N LYS A 232 4.41 -6.31 10.94
CA LYS A 232 5.56 -6.52 10.04
C LYS A 232 6.76 -5.65 10.42
N LEU A 233 6.53 -4.42 10.86
CA LEU A 233 7.59 -3.56 11.40
C LEU A 233 8.20 -4.15 12.66
N MET A 234 7.39 -4.76 13.55
CA MET A 234 7.89 -5.48 14.71
C MET A 234 8.73 -6.69 14.31
N GLU A 235 8.30 -7.48 13.33
CA GLU A 235 9.07 -8.63 12.80
C GLU A 235 10.42 -8.18 12.21
N ILE A 236 10.43 -7.10 11.40
CA ILE A 236 11.67 -6.54 10.83
C ILE A 236 12.59 -6.03 11.95
N SER A 237 12.04 -5.31 12.92
CA SER A 237 12.79 -4.79 14.07
C SER A 237 13.40 -5.93 14.88
N TYR A 238 12.64 -6.98 15.15
CA TYR A 238 13.11 -8.19 15.82
C TYR A 238 14.27 -8.85 15.07
N SER A 239 14.15 -8.99 13.74
CA SER A 239 15.23 -9.56 12.92
C SER A 239 16.49 -8.69 12.88
N THR A 240 16.33 -7.35 12.92
CA THR A 240 17.44 -6.39 12.91
C THR A 240 18.16 -6.36 14.26
N ILE A 241 17.41 -6.52 15.35
CA ILE A 241 17.94 -6.58 16.72
C ILE A 241 18.70 -7.90 16.94
N ASN A 242 18.18 -9.02 16.44
CA ASN A 242 18.76 -10.35 16.69
C ASN A 242 19.83 -10.80 15.68
N ASN A 243 20.01 -10.10 14.56
CA ASN A 243 21.16 -10.35 13.69
C ASN A 243 22.38 -9.58 14.22
N GLU A 244 23.17 -10.24 15.08
CA GLU A 244 24.42 -9.72 15.65
C GLU A 244 25.62 -9.70 14.68
N ASP A 245 25.48 -10.19 13.44
CA ASP A 245 26.65 -10.74 12.72
C ASP A 245 27.27 -9.89 11.60
N GLU A 246 27.10 -8.57 11.60
CA GLU A 246 27.92 -7.70 10.73
C GLU A 246 28.55 -6.57 11.54
N ARG A 247 29.89 -6.55 11.60
CA ARG A 247 30.66 -5.35 11.97
C ARG A 247 30.39 -4.29 10.91
N LEU A 248 29.40 -3.45 11.17
CA LEU A 248 29.01 -2.38 10.28
C LEU A 248 29.98 -1.19 10.44
N PRO A 249 30.27 -0.42 9.36
CA PRO A 249 31.00 0.84 9.45
C PRO A 249 30.34 1.82 10.44
N GLU A 250 31.10 2.70 11.09
CA GLU A 250 30.63 3.61 12.16
C GLU A 250 29.37 4.43 11.81
N GLU A 251 29.18 4.77 10.54
CA GLU A 251 28.00 5.50 10.05
C GLU A 251 26.72 4.64 10.05
N LYS A 252 26.86 3.35 9.72
CA LYS A 252 25.77 2.37 9.83
C LYS A 252 25.47 2.02 11.28
N GLU A 253 26.48 1.99 12.15
CA GLU A 253 26.29 1.80 13.59
C GLU A 253 25.56 3.00 14.24
N ARG A 254 25.86 4.24 13.82
CA ARG A 254 25.08 5.43 14.24
C ARG A 254 23.63 5.37 13.77
N ASN A 255 23.39 4.99 12.52
CA ASN A 255 22.03 4.84 11.97
C ASN A 255 21.27 3.70 12.67
N ARG A 256 21.96 2.61 13.00
CA ARG A 256 21.43 1.50 13.81
C ARG A 256 21.06 1.98 15.20
N ILE A 257 21.95 2.70 15.89
CA ILE A 257 21.68 3.30 17.21
C ILE A 257 20.47 4.24 17.17
N GLN A 258 20.38 5.12 16.17
CA GLN A 258 19.23 6.04 16.02
C GLN A 258 17.93 5.29 15.74
N ALA A 259 17.95 4.26 14.90
CA ALA A 259 16.80 3.39 14.65
C ALA A 259 16.38 2.69 15.94
N ILE A 260 17.33 2.09 16.66
CA ILE A 260 17.11 1.43 17.95
C ILE A 260 16.49 2.40 18.97
N SER A 261 17.01 3.63 19.11
CA SER A 261 16.44 4.66 19.99
C SER A 261 15.00 5.02 19.60
N TYR A 262 14.75 5.21 18.31
CA TYR A 262 13.42 5.54 17.78
C TYR A 262 12.40 4.42 18.05
N TYR A 263 12.80 3.15 17.88
CA TYR A 263 11.93 2.02 18.11
C TYR A 263 11.68 1.76 19.60
N ALA A 264 12.66 2.00 20.47
CA ALA A 264 12.48 1.95 21.91
C ALA A 264 11.43 2.96 22.41
N ASP A 265 11.47 4.19 21.89
CA ASP A 265 10.51 5.25 22.21
C ASP A 265 9.08 4.90 21.75
N LYS A 266 8.95 4.24 20.59
CA LYS A 266 7.66 3.74 20.09
C LYS A 266 7.11 2.57 20.91
N LEU A 267 7.95 1.62 21.30
CA LEU A 267 7.53 0.51 22.19
C LEU A 267 7.07 1.02 23.56
N LEU A 268 7.76 2.02 24.11
CA LEU A 268 7.36 2.71 25.34
C LEU A 268 6.02 3.44 25.20
N THR A 269 5.84 4.16 24.10
CA THR A 269 4.57 4.84 23.80
C THR A 269 3.43 3.83 23.69
N MET A 270 3.67 2.69 23.03
CA MET A 270 2.67 1.61 22.90
C MET A 270 2.35 0.93 24.23
N LEU A 271 3.35 0.66 25.08
CA LEU A 271 3.13 0.15 26.43
C LEU A 271 2.24 1.08 27.27
N ASN A 272 2.46 2.39 27.17
CA ASN A 272 1.68 3.39 27.90
C ASN A 272 0.25 3.56 27.36
N MET A 273 -0.04 3.09 26.14
CA MET A 273 -1.32 3.27 25.47
C MET A 273 -2.15 1.99 25.35
N THR A 274 -1.55 0.81 25.51
CA THR A 274 -2.26 -0.46 25.36
C THR A 274 -2.89 -0.93 26.66
N SER A 275 -4.13 -1.42 26.58
CA SER A 275 -4.83 -2.12 27.67
C SER A 275 -4.70 -3.65 27.55
N ASP A 276 -4.06 -4.14 26.50
CA ASP A 276 -3.91 -5.57 26.21
C ASP A 276 -2.75 -6.17 27.05
N PRO A 277 -3.05 -7.05 28.02
CA PRO A 277 -2.05 -7.61 28.93
C PRO A 277 -1.09 -8.60 28.24
N GLU A 278 -1.51 -9.27 27.16
CA GLU A 278 -0.64 -10.21 26.43
C GLU A 278 0.38 -9.45 25.58
N LEU A 279 -0.07 -8.38 24.92
CA LEU A 279 0.82 -7.47 24.21
C LEU A 279 1.78 -6.76 25.17
N HIS A 280 1.28 -6.32 26.32
CA HIS A 280 2.08 -5.71 27.37
C HIS A 280 3.20 -6.65 27.85
N SER A 281 2.87 -7.91 28.17
CA SER A 281 3.85 -8.92 28.60
C SER A 281 4.93 -9.16 27.55
N LYS A 282 4.56 -9.32 26.27
CA LYS A 282 5.52 -9.58 25.18
C LYS A 282 6.47 -8.40 24.98
N VAL A 283 5.97 -7.16 25.06
CA VAL A 283 6.83 -5.97 24.95
C VAL A 283 7.74 -5.86 26.17
N THR A 284 7.26 -6.11 27.40
CA THR A 284 8.10 -6.13 28.61
C THR A 284 9.23 -7.16 28.52
N ASP A 285 8.97 -8.35 28.00
CA ASP A 285 9.99 -9.40 27.84
C ASP A 285 11.08 -8.98 26.84
N VAL A 286 10.70 -8.31 25.74
CA VAL A 286 11.65 -7.76 24.76
C VAL A 286 12.53 -6.67 25.38
N LEU A 287 11.95 -5.80 26.20
CA LEU A 287 12.71 -4.75 26.89
C LEU A 287 13.67 -5.35 27.94
N ARG A 288 13.25 -6.40 28.68
CA ARG A 288 14.09 -7.12 29.66
C ARG A 288 15.28 -7.83 29.02
N VAL A 289 15.07 -8.53 27.91
CA VAL A 289 16.16 -9.19 27.16
C VAL A 289 17.16 -8.14 26.65
N SER A 290 16.66 -6.99 26.19
CA SER A 290 17.51 -5.91 25.68
C SER A 290 18.32 -5.18 26.77
N LEU A 291 18.00 -5.36 28.05
CA LEU A 291 18.70 -4.78 29.21
C LEU A 291 19.73 -5.72 29.86
N THR A 292 19.57 -7.03 29.68
CA THR A 292 20.37 -8.06 30.36
C THR A 292 21.64 -8.43 29.61
N PHE A 293 21.73 -8.11 28.31
CA PHE A 293 22.94 -8.25 27.51
C PHE A 293 23.65 -6.90 27.31
N ASP A 294 24.92 -6.93 26.94
CA ASP A 294 25.75 -5.77 26.55
C ASP A 294 25.28 -5.19 25.20
N HIS A 295 23.98 -4.95 25.12
CA HIS A 295 23.21 -4.67 23.92
C HIS A 295 23.27 -3.16 23.62
N PRO A 296 23.31 -2.73 22.35
CA PRO A 296 23.38 -1.31 21.98
C PRO A 296 22.25 -0.46 22.60
N LEU A 297 21.08 -1.05 22.84
CA LEU A 297 19.95 -0.43 23.55
C LEU A 297 20.34 0.01 24.98
N ASN A 298 21.17 -0.78 25.70
CA ASN A 298 21.66 -0.45 27.04
C ASN A 298 22.59 0.78 27.01
N THR A 299 23.41 0.92 25.95
CA THR A 299 24.28 2.08 25.77
C THR A 299 23.49 3.35 25.42
N VAL A 300 22.40 3.20 24.66
CA VAL A 300 21.44 4.27 24.34
C VAL A 300 20.66 4.72 25.57
N LEU A 301 20.12 3.77 26.33
CA LEU A 301 19.36 4.02 27.56
C LEU A 301 20.23 4.65 28.66
N ARG A 302 21.53 4.34 28.71
CA ARG A 302 22.49 5.00 29.62
C ARG A 302 22.89 6.41 29.21
N LYS A 303 22.74 6.79 27.93
CA LYS A 303 23.18 8.09 27.39
C LYS A 303 22.05 9.12 27.21
N GLY A 304 20.78 8.74 27.31
CA GLY A 304 19.66 9.63 26.97
C GLY A 304 18.51 9.63 27.98
N SER A 305 18.43 10.73 28.75
CA SER A 305 17.22 11.39 29.30
C SER A 305 16.23 10.58 30.17
N ASP A 306 15.31 11.31 30.80
CA ASP A 306 14.31 10.93 31.81
C ASP A 306 13.41 9.69 31.50
N HIS A 307 13.59 9.04 30.36
CA HIS A 307 12.89 7.81 29.96
C HIS A 307 13.59 6.53 30.44
N ALA A 308 14.89 6.58 30.74
CA ALA A 308 15.62 5.42 31.26
C ALA A 308 15.12 4.98 32.65
N SER A 309 14.71 5.94 33.48
CA SER A 309 14.14 5.68 34.81
C SER A 309 12.77 4.99 34.70
N GLN A 310 11.87 5.49 33.85
CA GLN A 310 10.57 4.85 33.57
C GLN A 310 10.75 3.43 33.01
N PHE A 311 11.73 3.23 32.13
CA PHE A 311 12.04 1.95 31.51
C PHE A 311 12.51 0.89 32.52
N VAL A 312 13.36 1.27 33.47
CA VAL A 312 13.79 0.40 34.58
C VAL A 312 12.61 0.07 35.50
N SER A 313 11.76 1.06 35.83
CA SER A 313 10.57 0.86 36.66
C SER A 313 9.55 -0.12 36.05
N PHE A 314 9.41 -0.13 34.71
CA PHE A 314 8.52 -1.07 34.01
C PHE A 314 9.11 -2.49 33.94
N CYS A 315 10.42 -2.61 33.71
CA CYS A 315 11.06 -3.92 33.56
C CYS A 315 11.33 -4.61 34.90
N PHE A 316 11.54 -3.84 35.97
CA PHE A 316 11.87 -4.33 37.31
C PHE A 316 11.00 -3.59 38.35
N PRO A 317 9.74 -4.01 38.54
CA PRO A 317 8.85 -3.40 39.53
C PRO A 317 9.15 -3.92 40.94
N GLU A 318 10.32 -3.56 41.51
CA GLU A 318 10.67 -3.66 42.94
C GLU A 318 11.68 -2.57 43.34
#